data_AF-A0AAW0XFH7-F1
#
_entry.id   AF-A0AAW0XFH7-F1
#
_cell.length_a   1.000
_cell.length_b   1.000
_cell.length_c   1.000
_cell.angle_alpha   90.00
_cell.angle_beta   90.00
_cell.angle_gamma   90.00
#
_symmetry.space_group_name_H-M   'P 1'
#
loop_
_entity.id
_entity.type
_entity.pdbx_description
1 polymer ?
#
loop_
_entity_poly.entity_id
_entity_poly.type
_entity_poly.pdbx_seq_one_letter_code
_entity_poly.pdbx_strand_id
1 'polypeptide(L)'
;MTATRLNLLLLLILSLEYLVHAPCMRNVSTDNLVCGLQYKRLISSVNPPEKINFEDSIRQQCCAFHNYLLCVTSAAERECGTRASHFIEEYSYRTAGPIIQTRCKVYIPGSLECTHSTAALSRGSSFLGFSLLLATALTFLQVV
;
A
#
# COMPACT_ATOMS: atom_id res chain seq x y z
N MET A 1 -35.18 19.11 -6.80
CA MET A 1 -33.91 19.31 -6.07
C MET A 1 -32.81 18.60 -6.85
N THR A 2 -32.04 19.35 -7.61
CA THR A 2 -31.08 18.83 -8.60
C THR A 2 -29.86 18.19 -7.92
N ALA A 3 -29.37 17.07 -8.46
CA ALA A 3 -28.26 16.28 -7.91
C ALA A 3 -27.02 17.10 -7.52
N THR A 4 -26.80 18.25 -8.17
CA THR A 4 -25.75 19.23 -7.86
C THR A 4 -25.89 19.87 -6.48
N ARG A 5 -27.11 20.18 -6.04
CA ARG A 5 -27.35 20.72 -4.69
C ARG A 5 -27.15 19.64 -3.62
N LEU A 6 -27.49 18.38 -3.91
CA LEU A 6 -27.26 17.26 -3.01
C LEU A 6 -25.76 16.97 -2.84
N ASN A 7 -24.99 17.00 -3.94
CA ASN A 7 -23.52 16.87 -3.90
C ASN A 7 -22.85 18.01 -3.14
N LEU A 8 -23.29 19.26 -3.33
CA LEU A 8 -22.75 20.40 -2.60
C LEU A 8 -23.05 20.31 -1.10
N LEU A 9 -24.26 19.87 -0.74
CA LEU A 9 -24.63 19.64 0.65
C LEU A 9 -23.80 18.50 1.27
N LEU A 10 -23.58 17.41 0.54
CA LEU A 10 -22.74 16.29 0.97
C LEU A 10 -21.30 16.73 1.22
N LEU A 11 -20.73 17.55 0.34
CA LEU A 11 -19.38 18.10 0.49
C LEU A 11 -19.28 19.03 1.71
N LEU A 12 -20.29 19.86 1.95
CA LEU A 12 -20.33 20.74 3.13
C LEU A 12 -20.47 19.95 4.43
N ILE A 13 -21.33 18.93 4.48
CA ILE A 13 -21.50 18.07 5.66
C ILE A 13 -20.21 17.29 5.94
N LEU A 14 -19.58 16.72 4.91
CA LEU A 14 -18.29 16.04 5.04
C LEU A 14 -17.20 16.95 5.62
N SER A 15 -17.20 18.23 5.23
CA SER A 15 -16.22 19.21 5.75
C SER A 15 -16.44 19.59 7.21
N LEU A 16 -17.70 19.69 7.67
CA LEU A 16 -18.02 20.01 9.05
C LEU A 16 -17.72 18.84 9.99
N GLU A 17 -18.10 17.63 9.58
CA GLU A 17 -17.82 16.42 10.36
C GLU A 17 -16.31 16.12 10.42
N TYR A 18 -15.58 16.46 9.35
CA TYR A 18 -14.12 16.44 9.36
C TYR A 18 -13.53 17.32 10.47
N LEU A 19 -14.04 18.54 10.71
CA LEU A 19 -13.50 19.40 11.76
C LEU A 19 -13.59 18.79 13.15
N VAL A 20 -14.62 17.98 13.43
CA VAL A 20 -14.80 17.27 14.70
C VAL A 20 -13.75 16.17 14.86
N HIS A 21 -13.45 15.45 13.78
CA HIS A 21 -12.57 14.27 13.82
C HIS A 21 -11.12 14.55 13.41
N ALA A 22 -10.82 15.74 12.88
CA ALA A 22 -9.49 16.12 12.40
C ALA A 22 -8.36 15.95 13.45
N PRO A 23 -8.54 16.32 14.74
CA PRO A 23 -7.49 16.10 15.75
C PRO A 23 -7.14 14.61 15.90
N CYS A 24 -8.17 13.76 15.99
CA CYS A 24 -8.00 12.32 16.08
C CYS A 24 -7.32 11.76 14.82
N MET A 25 -7.86 12.10 13.64
CA MET A 25 -7.34 11.62 12.35
C MET A 25 -5.86 11.99 12.18
N ARG A 26 -5.47 13.21 12.56
CA ARG A 26 -4.08 13.65 12.53
C ARG A 26 -3.19 12.83 13.47
N ASN A 27 -3.63 12.60 14.71
CA ASN A 27 -2.86 11.85 15.72
C ASN A 27 -2.57 10.43 15.24
N VAL A 28 -3.62 9.69 14.89
CA VAL A 28 -3.49 8.28 14.50
C VAL A 28 -2.71 8.10 13.20
N SER A 29 -2.82 9.05 12.27
CA SER A 29 -2.20 8.92 10.94
C SER A 29 -0.73 9.32 10.90
N THR A 30 -0.29 10.28 11.74
CA THR A 30 1.06 10.87 11.62
C THR A 30 2.06 10.36 12.65
N ASP A 31 1.59 9.82 13.79
CA ASP A 31 2.48 9.22 14.79
C ASP A 31 3.05 7.89 14.27
N ASN A 32 4.38 7.80 14.11
CA ASN A 32 5.06 6.59 13.64
C ASN A 32 4.85 5.38 14.55
N LEU A 33 4.58 5.60 15.84
CA LEU A 33 4.28 4.54 16.81
C LEU A 33 2.84 4.01 16.67
N VAL A 34 1.96 4.78 15.99
CA VAL A 34 0.58 4.40 15.70
C VAL A 34 0.46 3.91 14.26
N CYS A 35 0.26 4.82 13.29
CA CYS A 35 0.12 4.46 11.87
C CYS A 35 1.00 5.28 10.92
N GLY A 36 1.90 6.11 11.42
CA GLY A 36 2.79 6.97 10.62
C GLY A 36 3.68 6.19 9.64
N LEU A 37 4.07 4.96 9.98
CA LEU A 37 4.78 4.07 9.03
C LEU A 37 3.89 3.66 7.85
N GLN A 38 2.61 3.40 8.09
CA GLN A 38 1.67 2.96 7.07
C GLN A 38 1.30 4.13 6.17
N TYR A 39 1.13 5.31 6.77
CA TYR A 39 0.96 6.57 6.06
C TYR A 39 2.16 6.86 5.15
N LYS A 40 3.40 6.75 5.66
CA LYS A 40 4.60 6.94 4.85
C LYS A 40 4.67 5.98 3.66
N ARG A 41 4.40 4.68 3.88
CA ARG A 41 4.35 3.67 2.80
C ARG A 41 3.30 4.00 1.75
N LEU A 42 2.12 4.45 2.18
CA LEU A 42 1.07 4.93 1.27
C LEU A 42 1.56 6.09 0.42
N ILE A 43 2.13 7.14 1.03
CA ILE A 43 2.64 8.30 0.28
C ILE A 43 3.75 7.89 -0.70
N SER A 44 4.66 7.00 -0.30
CA SER A 44 5.71 6.49 -1.19
C SER A 44 5.18 5.63 -2.34
N SER A 45 4.00 5.02 -2.21
CA SER A 45 3.40 4.20 -3.28
C SER A 45 2.78 5.01 -4.43
N VAL A 46 2.41 6.27 -4.17
CA VAL A 46 1.76 7.14 -5.16
C VAL A 46 2.77 7.64 -6.21
N ASN A 47 4.04 7.80 -5.83
CA ASN A 47 5.14 8.21 -6.72
C ASN A 47 6.35 7.29 -6.50
N PRO A 48 6.35 6.09 -7.08
CA PRO A 48 7.44 5.15 -6.91
C PRO A 48 8.75 5.70 -7.50
N PRO A 49 9.91 5.52 -6.83
CA PRO A 49 11.20 6.02 -7.30
C PRO A 49 11.76 5.29 -8.53
N GLU A 50 11.16 4.16 -8.93
CA GLU A 50 11.58 3.33 -10.06
C GLU A 50 10.45 3.12 -11.08
N LYS A 51 10.82 2.73 -12.31
CA LYS A 51 9.86 2.32 -13.35
C LYS A 51 9.26 0.96 -13.01
N ILE A 52 8.28 0.95 -12.11
CA ILE A 52 7.44 -0.22 -11.85
C ILE A 52 6.38 -0.37 -12.95
N ASN A 53 5.95 -1.61 -13.22
CA ASN A 53 4.82 -1.87 -14.11
C ASN A 53 3.58 -1.14 -13.56
N PHE A 54 2.73 -0.63 -14.46
CA PHE A 54 1.47 0.01 -14.10
C PHE A 54 0.58 -0.86 -13.20
N GLU A 55 0.48 -2.16 -13.48
CA GLU A 55 -0.31 -3.08 -12.64
C GLU A 55 0.32 -3.29 -11.27
N ASP A 56 1.64 -3.38 -11.20
CA ASP A 56 2.37 -3.46 -9.93
C ASP A 56 2.22 -2.16 -9.12
N SER A 57 2.13 -1.01 -9.79
CA SER A 57 1.85 0.28 -9.17
C SER A 57 0.45 0.34 -8.59
N ILE A 58 -0.56 -0.13 -9.32
CA ILE A 58 -1.94 -0.23 -8.81
C ILE A 58 -1.97 -1.13 -7.57
N ARG A 59 -1.39 -2.33 -7.67
CA ARG A 59 -1.31 -3.27 -6.54
C ARG A 59 -0.66 -2.62 -5.32
N GLN A 60 0.50 -1.98 -5.50
CA GLN A 60 1.24 -1.35 -4.41
C GLN A 60 0.43 -0.22 -3.77
N GLN A 61 -0.19 0.66 -4.56
CA GLN A 61 -1.05 1.74 -4.07
C GLN A 61 -2.26 1.19 -3.30
N CYS A 62 -2.94 0.19 -3.85
CA CYS A 62 -4.10 -0.43 -3.21
C CYS A 62 -3.76 -1.10 -1.88
N CYS A 63 -2.69 -1.90 -1.85
CA CYS A 63 -2.27 -2.58 -0.64
C CYS A 63 -1.78 -1.59 0.42
N ALA A 64 -1.03 -0.55 0.03
CA ALA A 64 -0.59 0.48 0.97
C ALA A 64 -1.80 1.26 1.54
N PHE A 65 -2.79 1.58 0.70
CA PHE A 65 -4.00 2.28 1.12
C PHE A 65 -4.83 1.45 2.10
N HIS A 66 -5.13 0.19 1.81
CA HIS A 66 -5.92 -0.64 2.73
C HIS A 66 -5.18 -1.00 4.02
N ASN A 67 -3.85 -1.18 3.99
CA ASN A 67 -3.06 -1.34 5.21
C ASN A 67 -3.08 -0.07 6.08
N TYR A 68 -2.98 1.10 5.45
CA TYR A 68 -3.15 2.38 6.14
C TYR A 68 -4.54 2.50 6.74
N LEU A 69 -5.59 2.24 5.95
CA LEU A 69 -6.98 2.34 6.37
C LEU A 69 -7.27 1.44 7.58
N LEU A 70 -6.86 0.17 7.51
CA LEU A 70 -6.99 -0.79 8.61
C LEU A 70 -6.32 -0.29 9.90
N CYS A 71 -5.13 0.31 9.78
CA CYS A 71 -4.41 0.82 10.93
C CYS A 71 -5.15 2.01 11.56
N VAL A 72 -5.51 3.02 10.76
CA VAL A 72 -6.08 4.26 11.29
C VAL A 72 -7.49 4.07 11.84
N THR A 73 -8.30 3.17 11.28
CA THR A 73 -9.64 2.87 11.81
C THR A 73 -9.54 2.11 13.13
N SER A 74 -8.68 1.09 13.22
CA SER A 74 -8.44 0.36 14.47
C SER A 74 -7.85 1.26 15.57
N ALA A 75 -6.92 2.15 15.23
CA ALA A 75 -6.37 3.11 16.18
C ALA A 75 -7.42 4.14 16.63
N ALA A 76 -8.17 4.72 15.68
CA ALA A 76 -9.22 5.68 15.98
C ALA A 76 -10.34 5.09 16.85
N GLU A 77 -10.70 3.83 16.64
CA GLU A 77 -11.70 3.15 17.48
C GLU A 77 -11.24 3.09 18.94
N ARG A 78 -9.97 2.76 19.17
CA ARG A 78 -9.38 2.66 20.52
C ARG A 78 -9.14 4.03 21.17
N GLU A 79 -8.68 5.01 20.40
CA GLU A 79 -8.25 6.31 20.92
C GLU A 79 -9.38 7.34 21.00
N CYS A 80 -10.33 7.27 20.07
CA CYS A 80 -11.33 8.32 19.83
C CYS A 80 -12.78 7.81 19.78
N GLY A 81 -12.95 6.48 19.77
CA GLY A 81 -14.25 5.81 19.74
C GLY A 81 -14.77 5.47 18.34
N THR A 82 -15.80 4.63 18.32
CA THR A 82 -16.35 4.01 17.10
C THR A 82 -16.83 5.02 16.06
N ARG A 83 -17.42 6.15 16.48
CA ARG A 83 -17.86 7.20 15.54
C ARG A 83 -16.69 7.79 14.74
N ALA A 84 -15.57 8.06 15.43
CA ALA A 84 -14.38 8.58 14.79
C ALA A 84 -13.76 7.54 13.83
N SER A 85 -13.75 6.26 14.23
CA SER A 85 -13.30 5.16 13.37
C SER A 85 -14.09 5.09 12.06
N HIS A 86 -15.43 5.05 12.15
CA HIS A 86 -16.30 5.01 10.98
C HIS A 86 -16.14 6.25 10.09
N PHE A 87 -16.10 7.45 10.68
CA PHE A 87 -15.88 8.68 9.94
C PHE A 87 -14.53 8.64 9.20
N ILE A 88 -13.45 8.25 9.88
CA ILE A 88 -12.11 8.19 9.28
C ILE A 88 -12.06 7.16 8.15
N GLU A 89 -12.72 6.02 8.29
CA GLU A 89 -12.84 5.02 7.22
C GLU A 89 -13.51 5.61 5.97
N GLU A 90 -14.71 6.16 6.16
CA GLU A 90 -15.53 6.69 5.08
C GLU A 90 -14.87 7.90 4.40
N TYR A 91 -14.35 8.83 5.20
CA TYR A 91 -13.65 10.01 4.72
C TYR A 91 -12.41 9.61 3.91
N SER A 92 -11.59 8.68 4.42
CA SER A 92 -10.37 8.24 3.73
C SER A 92 -10.71 7.55 2.40
N TYR A 93 -11.76 6.74 2.33
CA TYR A 93 -12.17 6.07 1.10
C TYR A 93 -12.76 7.03 0.07
N ARG A 94 -13.63 7.96 0.48
CA ARG A 94 -14.27 8.94 -0.41
C ARG A 94 -13.32 9.99 -0.96
N THR A 95 -12.32 10.37 -0.18
CA THR A 95 -11.29 11.34 -0.61
C THR A 95 -10.11 10.69 -1.31
N ALA A 96 -10.03 9.36 -1.32
CA ALA A 96 -9.04 8.65 -2.11
C ALA A 96 -9.27 8.87 -3.62
N GLY A 97 -8.18 8.94 -4.37
CA GLY A 97 -8.22 9.13 -5.81
C GLY A 97 -8.95 8.01 -6.58
N PRO A 98 -9.23 8.20 -7.88
CA PRO A 98 -10.06 7.28 -8.67
C PRO A 98 -9.50 5.86 -8.78
N ILE A 99 -8.17 5.70 -8.69
CA ILE A 99 -7.52 4.38 -8.67
C ILE A 99 -8.04 3.57 -7.49
N ILE A 100 -8.10 4.17 -6.30
CA ILE A 100 -8.57 3.50 -5.09
C ILE A 100 -10.02 3.05 -5.23
N GLN A 101 -10.89 3.97 -5.65
CA GLN A 101 -12.32 3.73 -5.74
C GLN A 101 -12.71 2.69 -6.80
N THR A 102 -11.92 2.55 -7.87
CA THR A 102 -12.29 1.71 -9.03
C THR A 102 -11.54 0.39 -9.11
N ARG A 103 -10.28 0.35 -8.67
CA ARG A 103 -9.40 -0.82 -8.86
C ARG A 103 -9.11 -1.60 -7.58
N CYS A 104 -9.26 -0.99 -6.40
CA CYS A 104 -8.67 -1.58 -5.21
C CYS A 104 -9.49 -2.69 -4.52
N LYS A 105 -10.70 -2.99 -4.98
CA LYS A 105 -11.63 -3.94 -4.32
C LYS A 105 -11.04 -5.34 -4.08
N VAL A 106 -10.11 -5.79 -4.91
CA VAL A 106 -9.52 -7.14 -4.83
C VAL A 106 -8.29 -7.23 -3.93
N TYR A 107 -7.71 -6.10 -3.52
CA TYR A 107 -6.47 -6.06 -2.75
C TYR A 107 -6.76 -5.99 -1.26
N ILE A 108 -6.78 -7.13 -0.57
CA ILE A 108 -7.15 -7.18 0.86
C ILE A 108 -5.87 -7.21 1.72
N PRO A 109 -5.79 -6.48 2.85
CA PRO A 109 -4.66 -6.59 3.79
C PRO A 109 -4.37 -8.04 4.18
N GLY A 110 -3.10 -8.46 4.10
CA GLY A 110 -2.68 -9.83 4.42
C GLY A 110 -3.01 -10.91 3.37
N SER A 111 -3.66 -10.55 2.26
CA SER A 111 -3.88 -11.48 1.13
C SER A 111 -2.58 -11.75 0.36
N LEU A 112 -2.57 -12.78 -0.50
CA LEU A 112 -1.45 -13.08 -1.38
C LEU A 112 -1.08 -11.87 -2.27
N GLU A 113 -2.07 -11.13 -2.77
CA GLU A 113 -1.87 -9.95 -3.61
C GLU A 113 -1.15 -8.81 -2.87
N CYS A 114 -1.30 -8.73 -1.55
CA CYS A 114 -0.65 -7.72 -0.71
C CYS A 114 0.54 -8.26 0.10
N THR A 115 0.85 -9.55 -0.03
CA THR A 115 2.04 -10.16 0.57
C THR A 115 3.16 -10.05 -0.47
N HIS A 116 4.25 -9.36 -0.09
CA HIS A 116 5.42 -9.05 -0.92
C HIS A 116 5.50 -9.79 -2.27
N SER A 117 5.23 -9.06 -3.35
CA SER A 117 5.78 -9.41 -4.67
C SER A 117 7.30 -9.20 -4.65
N THR A 118 8.02 -10.11 -4.00
CA THR A 118 9.33 -10.53 -4.49
C THR A 118 9.08 -11.64 -5.52
N ALA A 119 8.37 -11.31 -6.60
CA ALA A 119 8.51 -12.06 -7.84
C ALA A 119 9.81 -11.64 -8.56
N ALA A 120 10.89 -11.45 -7.80
CA ALA A 120 12.23 -11.75 -8.26
C ALA A 120 12.53 -13.16 -7.77
N LEU A 121 11.86 -14.16 -8.35
CA LEU A 121 12.46 -15.48 -8.40
C LEU A 121 13.69 -15.35 -9.29
N SER A 122 14.80 -14.99 -8.67
CA SER A 122 16.15 -15.27 -9.13
C SER A 122 16.32 -16.78 -9.24
N ARG A 123 15.72 -17.39 -10.27
CA ARG A 123 16.15 -18.71 -10.76
C ARG A 123 17.07 -18.49 -11.94
N GLY A 124 18.30 -18.16 -11.59
CA GLY A 124 19.43 -18.04 -12.51
C GLY A 124 20.77 -18.07 -11.79
N SER A 125 20.86 -18.74 -10.63
CA SER A 125 22.12 -18.95 -9.93
C SER A 125 22.57 -20.40 -10.10
N SER A 126 23.82 -20.55 -10.56
CA SER A 126 24.65 -21.76 -10.55
C SER A 126 24.70 -22.63 -11.82
N PHE A 127 25.22 -22.07 -12.93
CA PHE A 127 25.92 -22.89 -13.94
C PHE A 127 27.33 -22.38 -14.32
N LEU A 128 27.86 -21.35 -13.63
CA LEU A 128 29.25 -20.92 -13.84
C LEU A 128 30.29 -21.75 -13.07
N GLY A 129 29.86 -22.72 -12.24
CA GLY A 129 30.76 -23.60 -11.49
C GLY A 129 31.14 -24.91 -12.19
N PHE A 130 30.35 -25.39 -13.16
CA PHE A 130 30.64 -26.67 -13.83
C PHE A 130 31.62 -26.53 -14.99
N SER A 131 31.72 -25.35 -15.62
CA SER A 131 32.63 -25.14 -16.75
C SER A 131 34.11 -25.03 -16.35
N LEU A 132 34.42 -24.63 -15.11
CA LEU A 132 35.81 -24.56 -14.63
C LEU A 132 36.38 -25.91 -14.20
N LEU A 133 35.55 -26.89 -13.84
CA LEU A 133 36.02 -28.24 -13.45
C LEU A 133 36.38 -29.12 -14.65
N LEU A 134 35.75 -28.90 -15.81
CA LEU A 134 36.14 -29.58 -17.06
C LEU A 134 37.43 -29.03 -17.67
N ALA A 135 37.70 -27.72 -17.49
CA ALA A 135 38.92 -27.11 -18.00
C ALA A 135 40.19 -27.61 -17.29
N THR A 136 40.12 -27.88 -15.98
CA THR A 136 41.28 -28.39 -15.23
C THR A 136 41.52 -29.89 -15.49
N ALA A 137 40.48 -30.70 -15.69
CA ALA A 137 40.64 -32.11 -16.03
C ALA A 137 41.31 -32.32 -17.40
N LEU A 138 41.01 -31.46 -18.38
CA LEU A 138 41.63 -31.51 -19.72
C LEU A 138 43.12 -31.15 -19.70
N THR A 139 43.58 -30.26 -18.82
CA THR A 139 45.01 -29.93 -18.73
C THR A 139 45.83 -31.03 -18.07
N PHE A 140 45.26 -31.84 -17.17
CA PHE A 140 45.98 -32.96 -16.55
C PHE A 140 46.17 -34.16 -17.49
N LEU A 141 45.30 -34.35 -18.48
CA LEU A 141 45.40 -35.47 -19.43
C LEU A 141 46.44 -35.26 -20.55
N GLN A 142 47.05 -34.08 -20.66
CA GLN A 142 48.13 -33.81 -21.63
C GLN A 142 49.54 -33.95 -21.02
N VAL A 143 49.66 -34.34 -19.73
CA VAL A 143 50.94 -34.43 -19.01
C VAL A 143 51.22 -35.85 -18.47
N VAL A 144 50.41 -36.85 -18.85
CA VAL A 144 50.71 -38.28 -18.64
C VAL A 144 50.74 -38.99 -19.97
#